data_AF-A0A2M8IYP3-F1
#
_entry.id   AF-A0A2M8IYP3-F1
#
_cell.length_a   1.000
_cell.length_b   1.000
_cell.length_c   1.000
_cell.angle_alpha   90.00
_cell.angle_beta   90.00
_cell.angle_gamma   90.00
#
_symmetry.space_group_name_H-M   'P 1'
#
loop_
_entity.id
_entity.type
_entity.pdbx_description
1 polymer ?
#
loop_
_entity_poly.entity_id
_entity_poly.type
_entity_poly.pdbx_seq_one_letter_code
_entity_poly.pdbx_strand_id
1 'polypeptide(L)' 'MVGLPFTSGDPAADRRASFAETMADLGDWGAAAETLAGALERVPGWAAGWFRLGEYLSCAGQTEAAALAFG' A
#
# COMPACT_ATOMS: atom_id res chain seq x y z
N MET A 1 3.45 10.14 -17.84
CA MET A 1 2.46 9.06 -17.82
C MET A 1 1.89 9.02 -16.41
N VAL A 2 0.73 9.64 -16.20
CA VAL A 2 0.04 9.52 -14.90
C VAL A 2 -0.46 8.09 -14.79
N GLY A 3 0.11 7.31 -13.86
CA GLY A 3 -0.39 5.97 -13.59
C GLY A 3 -1.87 6.08 -13.21
N LEU A 4 -2.73 5.27 -13.83
CA LEU A 4 -4.14 5.24 -13.46
C LEU A 4 -4.23 4.95 -11.96
N PRO A 5 -4.90 5.78 -11.15
CA PRO A 5 -5.11 5.46 -9.75
C PRO A 5 -5.84 4.12 -9.71
N PHE A 6 -5.25 3.13 -9.06
CA PHE A 6 -5.86 1.82 -8.87
C PHE A 6 -7.01 1.98 -7.88
N THR A 7 -8.16 2.46 -8.36
CA THR A 7 -9.26 2.77 -7.46
C THR A 7 -9.81 1.49 -6.84
N SER A 8 -9.87 1.48 -5.51
CA SER A 8 -10.36 0.39 -4.67
C SER A 8 -11.90 0.29 -4.64
N GLY A 9 -12.59 1.31 -5.16
CA GLY A 9 -14.04 1.47 -5.05
C GLY A 9 -14.48 2.18 -3.76
N ASP A 10 -13.57 2.38 -2.79
CA ASP A 10 -13.79 3.19 -1.60
C ASP A 10 -12.90 4.45 -1.63
N PRO A 11 -13.49 5.66 -1.60
CA PRO A 11 -12.73 6.90 -1.72
C PRO A 11 -11.78 7.15 -0.53
N ALA A 12 -12.02 6.54 0.63
CA ALA A 12 -11.14 6.68 1.77
C ALA A 12 -9.94 5.74 1.69
N ALA A 13 -10.11 4.53 1.15
CA ALA A 13 -9.00 3.64 0.81
C ALA A 13 -8.14 4.22 -0.32
N ASP A 14 -8.75 4.80 -1.37
CA ASP A 14 -8.02 5.51 -2.44
C ASP A 14 -7.15 6.64 -1.89
N ARG A 15 -7.70 7.45 -0.97
CA ARG A 15 -6.94 8.55 -0.36
C ARG A 15 -5.75 8.03 0.43
N ARG A 16 -5.93 6.95 1.20
CA ARG A 16 -4.84 6.32 1.96
C ARG A 16 -3.77 5.76 1.04
N ALA A 17 -4.16 5.11 -0.05
CA ALA A 17 -3.22 4.60 -1.05
C ALA A 17 -2.41 5.72 -1.72
N SER A 18 -3.06 6.82 -2.08
CA SER A 18 -2.37 8.00 -2.64
C SER A 18 -1.43 8.62 -1.61
N PHE A 19 -1.81 8.66 -0.33
CA PHE A 19 -0.93 9.14 0.73
C PHE A 19 0.28 8.23 0.96
N ALA A 20 0.07 6.90 0.92
CA ALA A 20 1.14 5.91 0.98
C ALA A 20 2.14 6.04 -0.18
N GLU A 21 1.66 6.32 -1.40
CA GLU A 21 2.53 6.59 -2.55
C GLU A 21 3.41 7.82 -2.34
N THR A 22 2.87 8.90 -1.79
CA THR A 22 3.66 10.08 -1.42
C THR A 22 4.73 9.76 -0.37
N MET A 23 4.42 8.94 0.63
CA MET A 23 5.42 8.54 1.64
C MET A 23 6.51 7.65 1.06
N ALA A 24 6.15 6.75 0.15
CA ALA A 24 7.09 5.94 -0.62
C ALA A 24 8.04 6.82 -1.46
N ASP A 25 7.52 7.85 -2.13
CA ASP A 25 8.33 8.82 -2.89
C ASP A 25 9.31 9.61 -1.99
N LEU A 26 8.89 9.90 -0.75
CA LEU A 26 9.73 10.51 0.28
C LEU A 26 10.76 9.54 0.90
N GLY A 27 10.74 8.26 0.52
CA GLY A 27 11.61 7.21 1.03
C GLY A 27 11.16 6.60 2.37
N ASP A 28 9.98 6.97 2.87
CA ASP A 28 9.41 6.43 4.10
C ASP A 28 8.54 5.19 3.79
N TRP A 29 9.22 4.13 3.35
CA TRP A 29 8.58 2.89 2.92
C TRP A 29 7.82 2.18 4.05
N GLY A 30 8.27 2.35 5.31
CA GLY A 30 7.61 1.80 6.49
C GLY A 30 6.24 2.45 6.74
N ALA A 31 6.18 3.78 6.77
CA ALA A 31 4.91 4.49 6.94
C ALA A 31 3.96 4.31 5.73
N ALA A 32 4.53 4.19 4.53
CA ALA A 32 3.78 3.87 3.30
C ALA A 32 3.06 2.53 3.43
N ALA A 33 3.76 1.49 3.87
CA ALA A 33 3.19 0.15 4.06
C ALA A 33 2.07 0.16 5.11
N GLU A 34 2.28 0.73 6.29
CA GLU A 34 1.27 0.80 7.36
C GLU A 34 -0.01 1.50 6.89
N THR A 35 0.14 2.60 6.16
CA THR A 35 -1.00 3.37 5.63
C THR A 35 -1.80 2.58 4.61
N LEU A 36 -1.11 1.82 3.75
CA LEU A 36 -1.75 0.98 2.75
C LEU A 36 -2.40 -0.26 3.38
N ALA A 37 -1.80 -0.85 4.40
CA ALA A 37 -2.39 -1.94 5.19
C ALA A 37 -3.73 -1.51 5.81
N GLY A 38 -3.79 -0.32 6.43
CA GLY A 38 -5.05 0.22 6.96
C GLY A 38 -6.09 0.57 5.88
N ALA A 39 -5.69 0.74 4.60
CA ALA A 39 -6.63 0.84 3.48
C ALA A 39 -7.20 -0.54 3.12
N LEU A 40 -6.37 -1.57 3.13
CA LEU A 40 -6.74 -2.95 2.84
C LEU A 40 -7.60 -3.59 3.92
N GLU A 41 -7.44 -3.22 5.19
CA GLU A 41 -8.40 -3.61 6.25
C GLU A 41 -9.83 -3.13 5.95
N ARG A 42 -9.95 -2.03 5.21
CA ARG A 42 -11.24 -1.46 4.80
C ARG A 42 -11.78 -2.12 3.54
N VAL A 43 -10.90 -2.45 2.60
CA VAL A 43 -11.23 -3.07 1.32
C VAL A 43 -10.35 -4.31 1.11
N PRO A 44 -10.60 -5.42 1.83
CA PRO A 44 -9.73 -6.60 1.78
C PRO A 44 -9.75 -7.28 0.41
N GLY A 45 -10.78 -7.03 -0.41
CA GLY A 45 -10.89 -7.54 -1.78
C GLY A 45 -10.04 -6.78 -2.81
N TRP A 46 -9.30 -5.75 -2.41
CA TRP A 46 -8.52 -4.93 -3.34
C TRP A 46 -7.15 -5.54 -3.62
N ALA A 47 -7.10 -6.46 -4.59
CA ALA A 47 -5.89 -7.19 -4.97
C ALA A 47 -4.70 -6.30 -5.37
N ALA A 48 -4.95 -5.18 -6.05
CA ALA A 48 -3.90 -4.25 -6.45
C ALA A 48 -3.24 -3.55 -5.23
N GLY A 49 -4.00 -3.31 -4.16
CA GLY A 49 -3.45 -2.75 -2.92
C GLY A 49 -2.55 -3.75 -2.19
N TRP A 50 -2.92 -5.04 -2.14
CA TRP A 50 -2.07 -6.09 -1.55
C TRP A 50 -0.73 -6.23 -2.28
N PHE A 51 -0.74 -6.16 -3.62
CA PHE A 51 0.49 -6.17 -4.42
C PHE A 51 1.41 -4.99 -4.09
N ARG A 52 0.84 -3.77 -4.03
CA ARG A 52 1.58 -2.55 -3.66
C ARG A 52 2.15 -2.61 -2.23
N LEU A 53 1.40 -3.19 -1.28
CA LEU A 53 1.85 -3.35 0.10
C LEU A 53 3.09 -4.22 0.18
N GLY A 54 3.10 -5.33 -0.55
CA GLY A 54 4.27 -6.20 -0.66
C GLY A 54 5.50 -5.50 -1.22
N GLU A 55 5.33 -4.69 -2.27
CA GLU A 55 6.40 -3.88 -2.86
C GLU A 55 6.98 -2.91 -1.83
N TYR A 56 6.13 -2.18 -1.09
CA TYR A 56 6.57 -1.23 -0.06
C TYR A 56 7.29 -1.91 1.10
N LEU A 57 6.80 -3.06 1.57
CA LEU A 57 7.45 -3.83 2.63
C LEU A 57 8.81 -4.40 2.18
N SER A 58 8.92 -4.80 0.92
CA SER A 58 10.19 -5.22 0.33
C SER A 58 11.17 -4.06 0.22
N CYS A 59 10.73 -2.87 -0.19
CA CYS A 59 11.55 -1.66 -0.22
C CYS A 59 11.97 -1.20 1.19
N ALA A 60 11.11 -1.40 2.20
CA ALA A 60 11.40 -1.08 3.59
C ALA A 60 12.45 -2.02 4.22
N GLY A 61 12.88 -3.09 3.54
CA GLY A 61 13.75 -4.12 4.10
C GLY A 61 13.09 -4.93 5.21
N GLN A 62 11.76 -4.81 5.38
CA GLN A 62 10.98 -5.55 6.37
C GLN A 62 10.43 -6.83 5.75
N THR A 63 11.33 -7.71 5.33
CA THR A 63 11.00 -8.96 4.64
C THR A 63 10.07 -9.86 5.46
N GLU A 64 10.15 -9.80 6.80
CA GLU A 64 9.22 -10.50 7.71
C GLU A 64 7.79 -9.94 7.65
N ALA A 65 7.63 -8.62 7.64
CA ALA A 65 6.31 -7.99 7.50
C ALA A 65 5.75 -8.20 6.09
N ALA A 66 6.61 -8.21 5.05
CA ALA A 66 6.21 -8.55 3.68
C ALA A 66 5.61 -9.97 3.62
N ALA A 67 6.21 -10.94 4.30
CA ALA A 67 5.72 -12.31 4.32
C ALA A 67 4.34 -12.45 4.99
N LEU A 68 4.05 -11.64 6.02
CA LEU A 68 2.71 -11.58 6.64
C LEU A 68 1.66 -10.95 5.72
N ALA A 69 2.06 -10.04 4.83
CA ALA A 69 1.15 -9.40 3.87
C ALA A 69 0.82 -10.28 2.64
N PHE A 70 1.66 -11.27 2.33
CA PHE A 70 1.43 -12.23 1.24
C PHE A 70 0.79 -13.56 1.71
N GLY A 71 0.52 -13.70 3.00
CA GLY A 71 0.00 -14.93 3.64
C GLY A 71 -1.51 -15.09 3.61
#